data_AF-A0A1F2HKI6-F1
#
_entry.id   AF-A0A1F2HKI6-F1
#
_cell.length_a   1.000
_cell.length_b   1.000
_cell.length_c   1.000
_cell.angle_alpha   90.00
_cell.angle_beta   90.00
_cell.angle_gamma   90.00
#
_symmetry.space_group_name_H-M   'P 1'
#
loop_
_entity.id
_entity.type
_entity.pdbx_description
1 polymer ?
#
loop_
_entity_poly.entity_id
_entity_poly.type
_entity_poly.pdbx_seq_one_letter_code
_entity_poly.pdbx_strand_id
1 'polypeptide(L)'
;MLIINEELLAIDQAIEYLVSYFLKLPEVENYRLKRQKFENDRELQEQLFAFQKLKDSYDTAKAYEAFRPDVRELKRQVLRMKRQIDLNEVVIGYRQAEFDLQTILANLGEEIAQAVSNQIFIDTGLPLAPHKPHHKKGDTNIKEKMSHD
;
A
#
# COMPACT_ATOMS: atom_id res chain seq x y z
N MET A 1 -29.36 -18.69 0.28
CA MET A 1 -30.32 -17.68 0.73
C MET A 1 -29.70 -17.01 1.94
N LEU A 2 -29.37 -15.72 1.86
CA LEU A 2 -28.81 -14.97 3.00
C LEU A 2 -29.94 -14.82 4.02
N ILE A 3 -29.83 -15.52 5.16
CA ILE A 3 -30.77 -15.39 6.26
C ILE A 3 -30.36 -14.11 6.98
N ILE A 4 -31.13 -13.04 6.81
CA ILE A 4 -30.93 -11.80 7.56
C ILE A 4 -31.40 -12.07 8.98
N ASN A 5 -30.45 -12.29 9.89
CA ASN A 5 -30.68 -12.46 11.32
C ASN A 5 -30.30 -11.19 12.09
N GLU A 6 -30.76 -11.07 13.33
CA GLU A 6 -30.49 -9.89 14.18
C GLU A 6 -28.98 -9.69 14.43
N GLU A 7 -28.20 -10.76 14.44
CA GLU A 7 -26.74 -10.73 14.58
C GLU A 7 -26.05 -10.05 13.38
N LEU A 8 -26.49 -10.33 12.15
CA LEU A 8 -25.97 -9.68 10.94
C LEU A 8 -26.27 -8.18 10.96
N LEU A 9 -27.48 -7.79 11.40
CA LEU A 9 -27.85 -6.38 11.54
C LEU A 9 -26.99 -5.68 12.61
N ALA A 10 -26.67 -6.35 13.71
CA ALA A 10 -25.79 -5.81 14.75
C ALA A 10 -24.36 -5.57 14.23
N ILE A 11 -23.85 -6.46 13.37
CA ILE A 11 -22.55 -6.29 12.71
C ILE A 11 -22.58 -5.08 11.76
N ASP A 12 -23.63 -4.94 10.93
CA ASP A 12 -23.77 -3.80 10.03
C ASP A 12 -23.78 -2.47 10.79
N GLN A 13 -24.52 -2.39 11.91
CA GLN A 13 -24.51 -1.21 12.78
C GLN A 13 -23.13 -0.95 13.39
N ALA A 14 -22.43 -2.00 13.84
CA ALA A 14 -21.08 -1.86 14.38
C ALA A 14 -20.10 -1.32 13.32
N ILE A 15 -20.24 -1.74 12.06
CA ILE A 15 -19.45 -1.21 10.94
C ILE A 15 -19.74 0.28 10.75
N GLU A 16 -21.01 0.70 10.73
CA GLU A 16 -21.37 2.12 10.59
C GLU A 16 -20.78 2.97 11.72
N TYR A 17 -20.88 2.50 12.97
CA TYR A 17 -20.27 3.20 14.10
C TYR A 17 -18.75 3.30 13.94
N LEU A 18 -18.09 2.20 13.64
CA LEU A 18 -16.63 2.15 13.46
C LEU A 18 -16.16 3.13 12.39
N VAL A 19 -16.81 3.14 11.22
CA VAL A 19 -16.53 4.09 10.14
C VAL A 19 -16.76 5.53 10.61
N SER A 20 -17.86 5.80 11.32
CA SER A 20 -18.16 7.14 11.81
C SER A 20 -17.12 7.67 12.81
N TYR A 21 -16.58 6.80 13.68
CA TYR A 21 -15.52 7.17 14.62
C TYR A 21 -14.19 7.34 13.91
N PHE A 22 -13.86 6.44 12.99
CA PHE A 22 -12.66 6.53 12.18
C PHE A 22 -12.60 7.85 11.41
N LEU A 23 -13.71 8.24 10.75
CA LEU A 23 -13.76 9.49 9.98
C LEU A 23 -13.63 10.77 10.84
N LYS A 24 -13.84 10.68 12.15
CA LYS A 24 -13.67 11.80 13.09
C LYS A 24 -12.25 11.92 13.63
N LEU A 25 -11.37 10.96 13.33
CA LEU A 25 -10.01 10.98 13.80
C LEU A 25 -9.24 12.19 13.24
N PRO A 26 -8.41 12.86 14.05
CA PRO A 26 -7.62 14.00 13.60
C PRO A 26 -6.65 13.63 12.47
N GLU A 27 -6.21 12.38 12.39
CA GLU A 27 -5.35 11.86 11.34
C GLU A 27 -6.04 11.85 9.97
N VAL A 28 -7.36 11.56 9.93
CA VAL A 28 -8.16 11.63 8.70
C VAL A 28 -8.26 13.07 8.19
N GLU A 29 -8.50 14.02 9.10
CA GLU A 29 -8.54 15.43 8.75
C GLU A 29 -7.17 15.94 8.28
N ASN A 30 -6.09 15.54 8.95
CA ASN A 30 -4.73 15.86 8.53
C ASN A 30 -4.44 15.32 7.12
N TYR A 31 -4.80 14.06 6.84
CA TYR A 31 -4.68 13.47 5.51
C TYR A 31 -5.48 14.27 4.47
N ARG A 32 -6.73 14.64 4.75
CA ARG A 32 -7.57 15.45 3.84
C ARG A 32 -6.92 16.80 3.53
N LEU A 33 -6.41 17.49 4.54
CA LEU A 33 -5.72 18.77 4.36
C LEU A 33 -4.44 18.63 3.54
N LYS A 34 -3.62 17.60 3.82
CA LYS A 34 -2.38 17.34 3.07
C LYS A 34 -2.67 16.93 1.63
N ARG A 35 -3.71 16.12 1.41
CA ARG A 35 -4.21 15.76 0.08
C ARG A 35 -4.64 17.00 -0.70
N GLN A 36 -5.43 17.87 -0.09
CA GLN A 36 -5.88 19.10 -0.73
C GLN A 36 -4.70 20.01 -1.09
N LYS A 37 -3.69 20.12 -0.22
CA LYS A 37 -2.46 20.87 -0.52
C LYS A 37 -1.69 20.27 -1.70
N PHE A 38 -1.58 18.94 -1.74
CA PHE A 38 -0.93 18.22 -2.84
C PHE A 38 -1.67 18.38 -4.17
N GLU A 39 -3.00 18.30 -4.17
CA GLU A 39 -3.83 18.46 -5.37
C GLU A 39 -3.86 19.91 -5.89
N ASN A 40 -3.80 20.90 -4.99
CA ASN A 40 -3.81 22.32 -5.35
C ASN A 40 -2.44 22.85 -5.82
N ASP A 41 -1.35 22.14 -5.56
CA ASP A 41 -0.01 22.52 -6.00
C ASP A 41 0.19 22.22 -7.50
N ARG A 42 -0.07 23.24 -8.33
CA ARG A 42 0.03 23.12 -9.79
C ARG A 42 1.44 22.77 -10.26
N GLU A 43 2.47 23.34 -9.65
CA GLU A 43 3.86 23.08 -10.03
C GLU A 43 4.22 21.62 -9.76
N LEU A 44 3.79 21.08 -8.62
CA LEU A 44 3.99 19.67 -8.29
C LEU A 44 3.23 18.74 -9.24
N GLN A 45 2.00 19.07 -9.62
CA GLN A 45 1.23 18.27 -10.58
C GLN A 45 1.88 18.27 -11.98
N GLU A 46 2.42 19.41 -12.43
CA GLU A 46 3.17 19.48 -13.68
C GLU A 46 4.46 18.64 -13.63
N GLN A 47 5.19 18.69 -12.52
CA GLN A 47 6.39 17.86 -12.31
C GLN A 47 6.06 16.37 -12.29
N LEU A 48 4.96 15.97 -11.65
CA LEU A 48 4.47 14.59 -11.61
C LEU A 48 4.08 14.10 -13.01
N PHE A 49 3.38 14.93 -13.78
CA PHE A 49 3.01 14.59 -15.15
C PHE A 49 4.23 14.43 -16.06
N ALA A 50 5.21 15.33 -15.96
CA ALA A 50 6.47 15.21 -16.68
C ALA A 50 7.25 13.95 -16.26
N PHE A 51 7.28 13.64 -14.96
CA PHE A 51 7.89 12.42 -14.44
C PHE A 51 7.21 11.15 -14.99
N GLN A 52 5.88 11.12 -15.04
CA GLN A 52 5.13 9.98 -15.57
C GLN A 52 5.46 9.73 -17.04
N LYS A 53 5.46 10.78 -17.88
CA LYS A 53 5.85 10.67 -19.29
C LYS A 53 7.27 10.13 -19.47
N LEU A 54 8.21 10.60 -18.64
CA LEU A 54 9.60 10.16 -18.69
C LEU A 54 9.74 8.70 -18.22
N LYS A 55 8.99 8.32 -17.18
CA LYS A 55 8.93 6.94 -16.69
C LYS A 55 8.36 5.99 -17.73
N ASP A 56 7.26 6.35 -18.38
CA ASP A 56 6.65 5.54 -19.46
C ASP A 56 7.62 5.37 -20.64
N SER A 57 8.33 6.45 -20.99
CA SER A 57 9.39 6.42 -22.01
C SER A 57 10.56 5.52 -21.60
N TYR A 58 10.92 5.49 -20.32
CA TYR A 58 11.93 4.56 -19.80
C TYR A 58 11.42 3.12 -19.79
N ASP A 59 10.20 2.84 -19.31
CA ASP A 59 9.65 1.49 -19.18
C ASP A 59 9.48 0.81 -20.55
N THR A 60 9.13 1.57 -21.60
CA THR A 60 9.10 1.05 -22.99
C THR A 60 10.49 0.72 -23.52
N ALA A 61 11.50 1.51 -23.16
CA ALA A 61 12.88 1.31 -23.60
C ALA A 61 13.71 0.38 -22.69
N LYS A 62 13.20 0.05 -21.49
CA LYS A 62 13.87 -0.75 -20.45
C LYS A 62 14.26 -2.14 -20.94
N ALA A 63 13.45 -2.74 -21.81
CA ALA A 63 13.77 -4.02 -22.45
C ALA A 63 15.08 -3.98 -23.27
N TYR A 64 15.50 -2.80 -23.71
CA TYR A 64 16.70 -2.58 -24.51
C TYR A 64 17.82 -1.86 -23.73
N GLU A 65 17.72 -1.76 -22.40
CA GLU A 65 18.70 -1.07 -21.54
C GLU A 65 20.12 -1.61 -21.70
N ALA A 66 20.28 -2.90 -21.99
CA ALA A 66 21.58 -3.54 -22.20
C ALA A 66 22.30 -3.12 -23.49
N PHE A 67 21.57 -2.61 -24.49
CA PHE A 67 22.09 -2.37 -25.83
C PHE A 67 22.09 -0.89 -26.24
N ARG A 68 21.49 -0.01 -25.43
CA ARG A 68 21.37 1.42 -25.74
C ARG A 68 21.86 2.32 -24.61
N PRO A 69 22.94 3.11 -24.81
CA PRO A 69 23.44 4.04 -23.79
C PRO A 69 22.41 5.12 -23.43
N ASP A 70 21.55 5.50 -24.38
CA ASP A 70 20.49 6.51 -24.21
C ASP A 70 19.47 6.11 -23.13
N VAL A 71 19.17 4.81 -23.00
CA VAL A 71 18.24 4.29 -21.97
C VAL A 71 18.83 4.45 -20.57
N ARG A 72 20.16 4.34 -20.47
CA ARG A 72 20.91 4.56 -19.23
C ARG A 72 20.93 6.04 -18.82
N GLU A 73 20.83 6.94 -19.78
CA GLU A 73 20.65 8.38 -19.53
C GLU A 73 19.22 8.70 -19.11
N LEU A 74 18.21 8.14 -19.80
CA LEU A 74 16.80 8.26 -19.43
C LEU A 74 16.57 7.78 -17.99
N LYS A 75 17.13 6.63 -17.60
CA LYS A 75 17.08 6.14 -16.22
C LYS A 75 17.65 7.15 -15.21
N ARG A 76 18.79 7.76 -15.53
CA ARG A 76 19.41 8.79 -14.67
C ARG A 76 18.52 10.02 -14.55
N GLN A 77 17.87 10.45 -15.62
CA GLN A 77 16.92 11.56 -15.60
C GLN A 77 15.67 11.23 -14.75
N VAL A 78 15.07 10.04 -14.93
CA VAL A 78 13.95 9.55 -14.10
C VAL A 78 14.33 9.57 -12.62
N LEU A 79 15.50 9.05 -12.26
CA LEU A 79 15.96 9.04 -10.87
C LEU A 79 16.28 10.43 -10.31
N ARG A 80 16.68 11.40 -11.14
CA ARG A 80 16.88 12.80 -10.70
C ARG A 80 15.53 13.47 -10.45
N MET A 81 14.60 13.37 -11.39
CA MET A 81 13.24 13.91 -11.22
C MET A 81 12.52 13.28 -10.03
N LYS A 82 12.59 11.95 -9.88
CA LYS A 82 12.02 11.25 -8.73
C LYS A 82 12.56 11.80 -7.41
N ARG A 83 13.87 12.00 -7.30
CA ARG A 83 14.50 12.58 -6.11
C ARG A 83 14.01 14.01 -5.83
N GLN A 84 13.87 14.83 -6.86
CA GLN A 84 13.37 16.20 -6.69
C GLN A 84 11.92 16.19 -6.17
N ILE A 85 11.06 15.32 -6.70
CA ILE A 85 9.68 15.16 -6.24
C ILE A 85 9.64 14.59 -4.82
N ASP A 86 10.45 13.57 -4.52
CA ASP A 86 10.52 12.94 -3.20
C ASP A 86 11.07 13.90 -2.12
N LEU A 87 11.82 14.94 -2.49
CA LEU A 87 12.33 15.97 -1.58
C LEU A 87 11.34 17.11 -1.33
N ASN A 88 10.22 17.18 -2.06
CA ASN A 88 9.23 18.23 -1.86
C ASN A 88 8.48 18.00 -0.54
N GLU A 89 8.45 19.02 0.33
CA GLU A 89 7.80 18.96 1.64
C GLU A 89 6.31 18.61 1.56
N VAL A 90 5.62 19.02 0.49
CA VAL A 90 4.20 18.69 0.25
C VAL A 90 4.04 17.20 0.01
N VAL A 91 4.92 16.59 -0.79
CA VAL A 91 4.91 15.15 -1.08
C VAL A 91 5.26 14.35 0.17
N ILE A 92 6.30 14.76 0.90
CA ILE A 92 6.72 14.13 2.15
C ILE A 92 5.57 14.17 3.16
N GLY A 93 4.99 15.35 3.38
CA GLY A 93 3.89 15.53 4.33
C GLY A 93 2.63 14.77 3.94
N TYR A 94 2.34 14.64 2.64
CA TYR A 94 1.22 13.84 2.15
C TYR A 94 1.45 12.34 2.37
N ARG A 95 2.64 11.82 2.00
CA ARG A 95 2.99 10.40 2.22
C ARG A 95 3.02 10.04 3.70
N GLN A 96 3.47 10.94 4.56
CA GLN A 96 3.45 10.71 6.01
C GLN A 96 2.02 10.59 6.53
N ALA A 97 1.13 11.52 6.15
CA ALA A 97 -0.27 11.44 6.55
C ALA A 97 -0.99 10.20 5.98
N GLU A 98 -0.62 9.76 4.77
CA GLU A 98 -1.10 8.51 4.19
C GLU A 98 -0.62 7.28 4.99
N PHE A 99 0.65 7.26 5.37
CA PHE A 99 1.22 6.20 6.20
C PHE A 99 0.56 6.13 7.59
N ASP A 100 0.34 7.27 8.22
CA ASP A 100 -0.32 7.35 9.53
C ASP A 100 -1.74 6.76 9.44
N LEU A 101 -2.49 7.14 8.40
CA LEU A 101 -3.84 6.63 8.15
C LEU A 101 -3.84 5.11 7.89
N GLN A 102 -2.92 4.64 7.04
CA GLN A 102 -2.77 3.22 6.73
C GLN A 102 -2.42 2.42 7.99
N THR A 103 -1.64 2.99 8.91
CA THR A 103 -1.26 2.33 10.16
C THR A 103 -2.47 2.11 11.06
N ILE A 104 -3.37 3.09 11.15
CA ILE A 104 -4.60 2.96 11.92
C ILE A 104 -5.51 1.89 11.29
N LEU A 105 -5.65 1.90 9.97
CA LEU A 105 -6.45 0.89 9.24
C LEU A 105 -5.87 -0.52 9.38
N ALA A 106 -4.55 -0.65 9.34
CA ALA A 106 -3.84 -1.90 9.53
C ALA A 106 -4.11 -2.49 10.92
N ASN A 107 -3.93 -1.69 11.96
CA ASN A 107 -4.17 -2.11 13.35
C ASN A 107 -5.62 -2.51 13.56
N LEU A 108 -6.57 -1.71 13.04
CA LEU A 108 -7.99 -2.02 13.12
C LEU A 108 -8.33 -3.33 12.40
N GLY A 109 -7.75 -3.55 11.22
CA GLY A 109 -7.89 -4.81 10.49
C GLY A 109 -7.38 -5.99 11.31
N GLU A 110 -6.16 -5.89 11.84
CA GLU A 110 -5.56 -6.94 12.67
C GLU A 110 -6.41 -7.27 13.91
N GLU A 111 -6.92 -6.26 14.61
CA GLU A 111 -7.79 -6.45 15.78
C GLU A 111 -9.08 -7.21 15.40
N ILE A 112 -9.71 -6.85 14.29
CA ILE A 112 -10.92 -7.54 13.80
C ILE A 112 -10.59 -8.98 13.39
N ALA A 113 -9.49 -9.22 12.68
CA ALA A 113 -9.09 -10.58 12.30
C ALA A 113 -8.81 -11.45 13.52
N GLN A 114 -8.07 -10.93 14.51
CA GLN A 114 -7.76 -11.67 15.74
C GLN A 114 -9.03 -11.99 16.54
N ALA A 115 -10.01 -11.08 16.57
CA ALA A 115 -11.30 -11.33 17.21
C ALA A 115 -12.08 -12.49 16.57
N VAL A 116 -11.91 -12.72 15.26
CA VAL A 116 -12.54 -13.84 14.54
C VAL A 116 -11.69 -15.12 14.63
N SER A 117 -10.38 -15.03 14.35
CA SER A 117 -9.43 -16.13 14.44
C SER A 117 -7.99 -15.66 14.31
N ASN A 118 -7.13 -16.13 15.21
CA ASN A 118 -5.67 -15.89 15.18
C ASN A 118 -4.95 -16.46 13.95
N GLN A 119 -5.64 -17.23 13.09
CA GLN A 119 -5.08 -17.79 11.85
C GLN A 119 -5.31 -16.91 10.63
N ILE A 120 -6.13 -15.86 10.75
CA ILE A 120 -6.42 -14.95 9.64
C ILE A 120 -5.26 -13.97 9.51
N PHE A 121 -4.49 -14.11 8.44
CA PHE A 121 -3.43 -13.16 8.09
C PHE A 121 -3.99 -12.01 7.27
N ILE A 122 -3.70 -10.78 7.68
CA ILE A 122 -4.02 -9.55 6.95
C ILE A 122 -2.74 -8.99 6.36
N ASP A 123 -2.78 -8.70 5.06
CA ASP A 123 -1.76 -7.88 4.43
C ASP A 123 -2.07 -6.41 4.72
N THR A 124 -1.33 -5.83 5.65
CA THR A 124 -1.56 -4.47 6.15
C THR A 124 -1.07 -3.39 5.18
N GLY A 125 -0.33 -3.75 4.13
CA GLY A 125 0.16 -2.82 3.10
C GLY A 125 1.16 -1.77 3.62
N LEU A 126 1.55 -1.83 4.90
CA LEU A 126 2.56 -0.96 5.48
C LEU A 126 3.95 -1.36 4.97
N PRO A 127 4.84 -0.38 4.69
CA PRO A 127 6.23 -0.69 4.39
C PRO A 127 6.85 -1.47 5.57
N LEU A 128 7.48 -2.61 5.26
CA LEU A 128 8.12 -3.53 6.21
C LEU A 128 7.16 -4.38 7.07
N ALA A 129 5.85 -4.38 6.78
CA ALA A 129 4.93 -5.32 7.41
C ALA A 129 5.34 -6.78 7.12
N PRO A 130 5.13 -7.71 8.06
CA PRO A 130 5.45 -9.12 7.85
C PRO A 130 4.63 -9.64 6.68
N HIS A 131 5.29 -10.04 5.59
CA HIS A 131 4.61 -10.75 4.52
C HIS A 131 4.12 -12.11 5.02
N LYS A 132 3.03 -12.60 4.42
CA LYS A 132 2.41 -13.89 4.74
C LYS A 132 3.52 -14.93 4.93
N PRO A 133 3.61 -15.60 6.09
CA PRO A 133 4.61 -16.63 6.28
C PRO A 133 4.44 -17.63 5.14
N HIS A 134 5.54 -17.96 4.46
CA HIS A 134 5.52 -19.06 3.51
C HIS A 134 4.93 -20.25 4.27
N HIS A 135 3.76 -20.73 3.84
CA HIS A 135 3.31 -22.05 4.25
C HIS A 135 4.51 -22.95 4.00
N LYS A 136 5.10 -23.52 5.05
CA LYS A 136 6.01 -24.64 4.87
C LYS A 136 5.22 -25.60 4.01
N LYS A 137 5.65 -25.83 2.77
CA LYS A 137 5.25 -27.04 2.04
C LYS A 137 5.62 -28.14 3.01
N GLY A 138 4.63 -28.64 3.73
CA GLY A 138 4.85 -29.73 4.64
C GLY A 138 5.36 -30.88 3.78
N ASP A 139 6.33 -31.61 4.31
CA ASP A 139 6.59 -32.98 3.92
C ASP A 139 5.34 -33.81 4.25
N THR A 140 4.23 -33.57 3.53
CA THR A 140 2.97 -34.29 3.67
C THR A 140 2.92 -35.47 2.70
N ASN A 141 4.08 -35.91 2.18
CA ASN A 141 4.21 -37.15 1.45
C ASN A 141 5.03 -38.14 2.26
N ILE A 142 4.33 -39.12 2.84
CA ILE A 142 4.91 -40.31 3.49
C ILE A 142 5.90 -41.05 2.55
N LYS A 143 5.79 -40.85 1.23
CA LYS A 143 6.67 -41.44 0.22
C LYS A 143 8.12 -40.94 0.22
N GLU A 144 8.44 -39.75 0.77
CA GLU A 144 9.82 -39.25 0.77
C GLU A 144 10.65 -39.74 1.97
N LYS A 145 10.04 -40.34 2.99
CA LYS A 145 10.78 -40.88 4.14
C LYS A 145 11.45 -42.24 3.90
N MET A 146 11.20 -42.89 2.76
CA MET A 146 11.75 -44.23 2.45
C MET A 146 12.90 -44.21 1.43
N SER A 147 13.38 -43.03 1.01
CA SER A 147 14.50 -42.93 0.06
C SER A 147 15.84 -42.60 0.71
N HIS A 148 15.91 -42.62 2.06
CA HIS A 148 17.14 -42.53 2.83
C HIS A 148 17.13 -43.64 3.89
N ASP A 149 17.31 -44.87 3.44
CA ASP A 149 17.91 -45.99 4.19
C ASP A 149 18.56 -46.95 3.19
#